data_AF-A0A3D0WAW8-F1
#
_entry.id   AF-A0A3D0WAW8-F1
#
_cell.length_a   1.000
_cell.length_b   1.000
_cell.length_c   1.000
_cell.angle_alpha   90.00
_cell.angle_beta   90.00
_cell.angle_gamma   90.00
#
_symmetry.space_group_name_H-M   'P 1'
#
loop_
_entity.id
_entity.type
_entity.pdbx_description
1 polymer ?
#
loop_
_entity_poly.entity_id
_entity_poly.type
_entity_poly.pdbx_seq_one_letter_code
_entity_poly.pdbx_strand_id
1 'polypeptide(L)'
;IGILGVDRKGTENYQLLLGGSGAEDVSLGRITGPGFDEDGVVDAIERVTDLYKARREPGERFVDTYRRIGMEPFKEVIYARS
;
A
#
# COMPACT_ATOMS: atom_id res chain seq x y z
N ILE A 1 5.69 -3.06 -0.54
CA ILE A 1 4.26 -3.15 -0.15
C ILE A 1 4.16 -4.34 0.79
N GLY A 2 3.60 -4.16 1.98
CA GLY A 2 3.41 -5.25 2.95
C GLY A 2 1.93 -5.58 3.12
N ILE A 3 1.63 -6.84 3.40
CA ILE A 3 0.29 -7.32 3.73
C ILE A 3 0.36 -7.96 5.11
N LEU A 4 -0.53 -7.54 6.01
CA LEU A 4 -0.67 -8.11 7.34
C LEU A 4 -2.01 -8.83 7.43
N GLY A 5 -1.99 -10.15 7.58
CA GLY A 5 -3.17 -10.93 7.93
C GLY A 5 -3.55 -10.71 9.39
N VAL A 6 -4.84 -10.47 9.64
CA VAL A 6 -5.45 -10.25 10.95
C VAL A 6 -6.63 -11.22 11.07
N ASP A 7 -6.63 -12.06 12.11
CA ASP A 7 -7.81 -12.87 12.44
C ASP A 7 -8.88 -11.97 13.05
N ARG A 8 -10.03 -11.89 12.37
CA ARG A 8 -11.18 -11.13 12.86
C ARG A 8 -12.39 -12.06 12.99
N LYS A 9 -12.50 -12.70 14.16
CA LYS A 9 -13.66 -13.53 14.54
C LYS A 9 -13.93 -14.67 13.54
N GLY A 10 -12.87 -15.29 13.03
CA GLY A 10 -12.98 -16.41 12.09
C GLY A 10 -13.16 -16.00 10.62
N THR A 11 -13.04 -14.70 10.31
CA THR A 11 -12.91 -14.19 8.93
C THR A 11 -11.50 -13.64 8.74
N GLU A 12 -10.84 -14.03 7.66
CA GLU A 12 -9.54 -13.49 7.29
C GLU A 12 -9.69 -12.02 6.89
N ASN A 13 -8.82 -11.16 7.43
CA ASN A 13 -8.79 -9.75 7.12
C ASN A 13 -7.35 -9.32 6.83
N TYR A 14 -7.14 -8.51 5.80
CA TYR A 14 -5.80 -8.15 5.35
C TYR A 14 -5.61 -6.63 5.36
N GLN A 15 -4.60 -6.16 6.11
CA GLN A 15 -4.22 -4.75 6.11
C GLN A 15 -3.03 -4.50 5.18
N LEU A 16 -3.08 -3.40 4.44
CA LEU A 16 -1.99 -2.96 3.58
C LEU A 16 -1.02 -2.04 4.34
N LEU A 17 0.28 -2.22 4.10
CA LEU A 17 1.35 -1.41 4.67
C LEU A 17 2.24 -0.82 3.57
N LEU A 18 2.53 0.47 3.66
CA LEU A 18 3.39 1.20 2.71
C LEU A 18 4.56 1.91 3.40
N GLY A 19 5.63 2.15 2.64
CA GLY A 19 6.80 2.91 3.11
C GLY A 19 7.87 2.12 3.85
N GLY A 20 7.79 0.79 3.88
CA GLY A 20 8.85 -0.06 4.42
C GLY A 20 10.02 -0.22 3.45
N SER A 21 11.25 -0.20 3.96
CA SER A 21 12.47 -0.51 3.21
C SER A 21 13.44 -1.32 4.06
N GLY A 22 14.09 -2.31 3.45
CA GLY A 22 15.17 -3.10 4.04
C GLY A 22 16.55 -2.81 3.44
N ALA A 23 16.66 -1.80 2.57
CA ALA A 23 17.94 -1.33 2.05
C ALA A 23 18.62 -0.40 3.08
N GLU A 24 19.69 0.30 2.70
CA GLU A 24 20.43 1.22 3.60
C GLU A 24 19.53 2.31 4.23
N ASP A 25 18.41 2.62 3.59
CA ASP A 25 17.36 3.55 4.02
C ASP A 25 16.25 2.85 4.83
N VAL A 26 16.65 2.04 5.82
CA VAL A 26 15.75 1.18 6.60
C VAL A 26 14.57 1.96 7.17
N SER A 27 13.35 1.48 6.89
CA SER A 27 12.12 2.05 7.44
C SER A 27 11.04 0.99 7.63
N LEU A 28 10.20 1.15 8.65
CA LEU A 28 9.04 0.32 8.86
C LEU A 28 7.88 0.76 7.96
N GLY A 29 7.16 -0.23 7.41
CA GLY A 29 5.88 0.01 6.74
C GLY A 29 4.84 0.55 7.72
N ARG A 30 3.98 1.45 7.24
CA ARG A 30 2.88 2.02 8.01
C ARG A 30 1.56 1.48 7.49
N ILE A 31 0.67 1.12 8.41
CA ILE A 31 -0.70 0.70 8.10
C ILE A 31 -1.42 1.84 7.39
N THR A 32 -2.02 1.54 6.23
CA THR A 32 -2.71 2.56 5.42
C THR A 32 -4.12 2.86 5.93
N GLY A 33 -4.75 1.93 6.67
CA GLY A 33 -6.09 2.08 7.24
C GLY A 33 -6.79 0.73 7.52
N PRO A 34 -8.14 0.66 7.39
CA PRO A 34 -8.89 -0.57 7.63
C PRO A 34 -8.45 -1.69 6.68
N GLY A 35 -8.58 -2.94 7.13
CA GLY A 35 -8.26 -4.09 6.30
C GLY A 35 -9.42 -4.56 5.43
N PHE A 36 -9.06 -5.34 4.42
CA PHE A 36 -9.91 -5.87 3.36
C PHE A 36 -10.16 -7.37 3.56
N ASP A 37 -11.07 -7.93 2.78
CA ASP A 37 -11.09 -9.35 2.46
C ASP A 37 -10.01 -9.68 1.41
N GLU A 38 -9.97 -10.94 0.95
CA GLU A 38 -8.98 -11.43 -0.01
C GLU A 38 -9.05 -10.67 -1.36
N ASP A 39 -10.24 -10.54 -1.93
CA ASP A 39 -10.44 -9.83 -3.19
C ASP A 39 -10.12 -8.34 -3.05
N GLY A 40 -10.57 -7.70 -1.96
CA GLY A 40 -10.35 -6.28 -1.72
C GLY A 40 -8.88 -5.90 -1.52
N VAL A 41 -8.05 -6.77 -0.93
CA VAL A 41 -6.62 -6.48 -0.80
C VAL A 41 -5.89 -6.59 -2.14
N VAL A 42 -6.32 -7.50 -3.02
CA VAL A 42 -5.79 -7.62 -4.39
C VAL A 42 -6.10 -6.36 -5.19
N ASP A 43 -7.36 -5.91 -5.17
CA ASP A 43 -7.79 -4.66 -5.83
C ASP A 43 -7.03 -3.44 -5.31
N ALA A 44 -6.81 -3.36 -3.98
CA ALA A 44 -6.06 -2.27 -3.39
C ALA A 44 -4.59 -2.23 -3.87
N ILE A 45 -3.96 -3.40 -4.03
CA ILE A 45 -2.58 -3.51 -4.54
C ILE A 45 -2.50 -3.07 -6.00
N GLU A 46 -3.49 -3.42 -6.82
CA GLU A 46 -3.55 -2.99 -8.23
C GLU A 46 -3.62 -1.46 -8.32
N ARG A 47 -4.56 -0.84 -7.59
CA ARG A 47 -4.74 0.63 -7.56
C ARG A 47 -3.49 1.36 -7.07
N VAL A 48 -2.82 0.84 -6.05
CA VAL A 48 -1.54 1.36 -5.54
C VAL A 48 -0.44 1.27 -6.59
N THR A 49 -0.38 0.14 -7.30
CA THR A 49 0.61 -0.10 -8.35
C THR A 49 0.37 0.81 -9.55
N ASP A 50 -0.90 1.04 -9.91
CA ASP A 50 -1.30 1.97 -10.97
C ASP A 50 -0.95 3.41 -10.63
N LEU A 51 -1.25 3.86 -9.41
CA LEU A 51 -0.85 5.18 -8.95
C LEU A 51 0.68 5.35 -9.00
N TYR A 52 1.43 4.35 -8.53
CA TYR A 52 2.89 4.37 -8.64
C TYR A 52 3.34 4.51 -10.09
N LYS A 53 2.83 3.67 -11.01
CA LYS A 53 3.18 3.77 -12.44
C LYS A 53 2.85 5.13 -13.03
N ALA A 54 1.74 5.75 -12.61
CA ALA A 54 1.28 7.05 -13.11
C ALA A 54 2.04 8.25 -12.52
N ARG A 55 2.57 8.14 -11.29
CA ARG A 55 3.21 9.24 -10.57
C ARG A 55 4.73 9.15 -10.51
N ARG A 56 5.31 7.99 -10.81
CA ARG A 56 6.75 7.78 -10.74
C ARG A 56 7.50 8.59 -11.78
N GLU A 57 8.67 9.07 -11.40
CA GLU A 57 9.65 9.60 -12.35
C GLU A 57 10.41 8.44 -13.04
N PRO A 58 11.01 8.65 -14.23
CA PRO A 58 11.78 7.61 -14.90
C PRO A 58 12.89 7.03 -14.00
N GLY A 59 12.87 5.71 -13.80
CA GLY A 59 13.85 5.02 -12.94
C GLY A 59 13.58 5.08 -11.44
N GLU A 60 12.54 5.82 -11.01
CA GLU A 60 12.19 5.94 -9.60
C GLU A 60 11.62 4.62 -9.04
N ARG A 61 12.09 4.19 -7.86
CA ARG A 61 11.56 3.01 -7.16
C ARG A 61 10.23 3.36 -6.48
N PHE A 62 9.41 2.34 -6.20
CA PHE A 62 8.15 2.50 -5.47
C PHE A 62 8.29 3.29 -4.16
N VAL A 63 9.28 2.92 -3.32
CA VAL A 63 9.46 3.56 -2.01
C VAL A 63 9.88 5.03 -2.13
N ASP A 64 10.60 5.39 -3.18
CA ASP A 64 11.03 6.76 -3.45
C ASP A 64 9.84 7.61 -3.91
N THR A 65 9.02 7.09 -4.82
CA THR A 65 7.75 7.72 -5.22
C THR A 65 6.85 7.95 -4.00
N TYR A 66 6.70 6.94 -3.14
CA TYR A 66 5.93 7.04 -1.90
C TYR A 66 6.45 8.12 -0.95
N ARG A 67 7.78 8.21 -0.78
CA ARG A 67 8.40 9.24 0.08
C ARG A 67 8.21 10.65 -0.47
N ARG A 68 8.25 10.82 -1.80
CA ARG A 68 8.11 12.11 -2.47
C ARG A 68 6.67 12.63 -2.46
N ILE A 69 5.69 11.78 -2.80
CA ILE A 69 4.29 12.21 -2.93
C ILE A 69 3.47 12.01 -1.64
N GLY A 70 4.03 11.31 -0.66
CA GLY A 70 3.40 11.04 0.62
C GLY A 70 2.35 9.93 0.59
N MET A 71 1.80 9.62 1.77
CA MET A 71 0.81 8.54 1.97
C MET A 71 -0.57 8.88 1.41
N GLU A 72 -0.95 10.16 1.42
CA GLU A 72 -2.33 10.57 1.16
C GLU A 72 -2.84 10.15 -0.24
N PRO A 73 -2.10 10.38 -1.34
CA PRO A 73 -2.55 9.94 -2.66
C PRO A 73 -2.73 8.42 -2.75
N PHE A 74 -1.91 7.64 -2.03
CA PHE A 74 -2.07 6.18 -1.98
C PHE A 74 -3.33 5.78 -1.22
N LYS A 75 -3.63 6.44 -0.10
CA LYS A 75 -4.87 6.17 0.65
C LYS A 75 -6.11 6.48 -0.19
N GLU A 76 -6.09 7.58 -0.95
CA GLU A 76 -7.20 7.94 -1.84
C GLU A 76 -7.53 6.81 -2.82
N VAL A 77 -6.53 6.23 -3.48
CA VAL A 77 -6.77 5.13 -4.45
C VAL A 77 -7.05 3.79 -3.78
N ILE A 78 -6.44 3.51 -2.61
CA ILE A 78 -6.70 2.29 -1.84
C ILE A 78 -8.17 2.20 -1.44
N TYR A 79 -8.76 3.31 -0.99
CA TYR A 79 -10.12 3.37 -0.45
C TYR A 79 -11.14 3.99 -1.42
N ALA A 80 -10.75 4.22 -2.68
CA ALA A 80 -11.69 4.65 -3.70
C ALA A 80 -12.82 3.62 -3.83
N ARG A 81 -14.08 4.07 -3.76
CA ARG A 81 -15.24 3.22 -4.03
C ARG A 81 -15.30 2.95 -5.53
N SER A 82 -15.43 1.68 -5.87
CA SER A 82 -15.77 1.19 -7.21
C SER A 82 -17.20 1.58 -7.57
#